data_AF-S7N8F8-F1
#
_entry.id   AF-S7N8F8-F1
#
_cell.length_a   1.000
_cell.length_b   1.000
_cell.length_c   1.000
_cell.angle_alpha   90.00
_cell.angle_beta   90.00
_cell.angle_gamma   90.00
#
_symmetry.space_group_name_H-M   'P 1'
#
loop_
_entity.id
_entity.type
_entity.pdbx_description
1 polymer ?
#
loop_
_entity_poly.entity_id
_entity_poly.type
_entity_poly.pdbx_seq_one_letter_code
_entity_poly.pdbx_strand_id
1 'polypeptide(L)'
;MKRTAIEAFNETIKIFEEQGQTQEKCSKEYLERFRREGNEKEMQRILLNSERLKSRIAEIHESRTKLEQELRTQALDNREIDKRMNSLKPDLMQLRKIRDQYLVWLTQKGARQKKINEWLGIKNETEE
;
A
#
# COMPACT_ATOMS: atom_id res chain seq x y z
N MET A 1 -2.32 6.87 1.17
CA MET A 1 -3.14 6.42 0.01
C MET A 1 -3.81 5.07 0.26
N LYS A 2 -3.06 3.95 0.42
CA LYS A 2 -3.69 2.63 0.65
C LYS A 2 -4.61 2.55 1.89
N ARG A 3 -4.25 3.22 3.00
CA ARG A 3 -5.11 3.31 4.21
C ARG A 3 -6.44 4.01 3.94
N THR A 4 -6.40 5.18 3.31
CA THR A 4 -7.59 5.95 2.91
C THR A 4 -8.48 5.17 1.93
N ALA A 5 -7.88 4.41 1.02
CA ALA A 5 -8.63 3.53 0.12
C ALA A 5 -9.34 2.38 0.87
N ILE A 6 -8.70 1.80 1.90
CA ILE A 6 -9.34 0.80 2.76
C ILE A 6 -10.51 1.40 3.56
N GLU A 7 -10.36 2.63 4.07
CA GLU A 7 -11.44 3.35 4.74
C GLU A 7 -12.62 3.60 3.79
N ALA A 8 -12.36 4.01 2.54
CA ALA A 8 -13.39 4.15 1.52
C ALA A 8 -14.09 2.81 1.20
N PHE A 9 -13.34 1.70 1.16
CA PHE A 9 -13.93 0.37 1.01
C PHE A 9 -14.84 0.00 2.20
N ASN A 10 -14.42 0.30 3.43
CA ASN A 10 -15.23 0.04 4.61
C ASN A 10 -16.55 0.81 4.58
N GLU A 11 -16.52 2.09 4.23
CA GLU A 11 -17.74 2.89 4.13
C GLU A 11 -18.63 2.39 2.98
N THR A 12 -18.04 2.00 1.85
CA THR A 12 -18.78 1.41 0.73
C THR A 12 -19.48 0.12 1.17
N ILE A 13 -18.77 -0.82 1.80
CA ILE A 13 -19.35 -2.07 2.31
C ILE A 13 -20.53 -1.78 3.23
N LYS A 14 -20.36 -0.87 4.18
CA LYS A 14 -21.40 -0.48 5.14
C LYS A 14 -22.67 0.03 4.44
N ILE A 15 -22.53 0.90 3.43
CA ILE A 15 -23.67 1.39 2.65
C ILE A 15 -24.41 0.25 1.95
N PHE A 16 -23.67 -0.70 1.36
CA PHE A 16 -24.27 -1.84 0.67
C PHE A 16 -24.93 -2.82 1.65
N GLU A 17 -24.38 -3.02 2.85
CA GLU A 17 -24.98 -3.83 3.92
C GLU A 17 -26.29 -3.19 4.41
N GLU A 18 -26.31 -1.87 4.64
CA GLU A 18 -27.51 -1.11 5.00
C GLU A 18 -28.60 -1.21 3.92
N GLN A 19 -28.19 -1.14 2.64
CA GLN A 19 -29.10 -1.36 1.51
C GLN A 19 -29.68 -2.79 1.53
N GLY A 20 -28.87 -3.81 1.83
CA GLY A 20 -29.31 -5.20 1.92
C GLY A 20 -30.31 -5.43 3.05
N GLN A 21 -30.03 -4.88 4.24
CA GLN A 21 -30.95 -4.94 5.38
C GLN A 21 -32.28 -4.25 5.08
N THR A 22 -32.23 -3.09 4.41
CA THR A 22 -33.43 -2.35 4.00
C THR A 22 -34.26 -3.13 2.99
N GLN A 23 -33.60 -3.72 1.98
CA GLN A 23 -34.25 -4.56 0.98
C GLN A 23 -34.93 -5.77 1.64
N GLU A 24 -34.25 -6.47 2.54
CA GLU A 24 -34.80 -7.65 3.22
C GLU A 24 -36.03 -7.28 4.06
N LYS A 25 -35.97 -6.17 4.80
CA LYS A 25 -37.09 -5.68 5.60
C LYS A 25 -38.30 -5.29 4.75
N CYS A 26 -38.08 -4.53 3.68
CA CYS A 26 -39.16 -4.06 2.81
C CYS A 26 -39.76 -5.17 1.94
N SER A 27 -38.95 -6.12 1.48
CA SER A 27 -39.40 -7.16 0.55
C SER A 27 -40.15 -8.32 1.22
N LYS A 28 -40.03 -8.47 2.55
CA LYS A 28 -40.65 -9.59 3.29
C LYS A 28 -42.15 -9.70 3.07
N GLU A 29 -42.89 -8.59 3.20
CA GLU A 29 -44.34 -8.57 3.04
C GLU A 29 -44.77 -8.83 1.59
N TYR A 30 -44.04 -8.27 0.62
CA TYR A 30 -44.25 -8.52 -0.81
C TYR A 30 -43.98 -9.98 -1.18
N LEU A 31 -42.90 -10.58 -0.66
CA LEU A 31 -42.57 -11.99 -0.88
C LEU A 31 -43.64 -12.92 -0.31
N GLU A 32 -44.16 -12.64 0.89
CA GLU A 32 -45.26 -13.40 1.48
C GLU A 32 -46.55 -13.27 0.66
N ARG A 33 -46.86 -12.05 0.18
CA ARG A 33 -48.01 -11.80 -0.68
C ARG A 33 -47.90 -12.55 -2.02
N PHE A 34 -46.78 -12.40 -2.72
CA PHE A 34 -46.57 -13.08 -4.00
C PHE A 34 -46.55 -14.61 -3.87
N ARG A 35 -46.08 -15.13 -2.74
CA ARG A 35 -46.18 -16.56 -2.43
C ARG A 35 -47.62 -17.03 -2.32
N ARG A 36 -48.52 -16.27 -1.68
CA ARG A 36 -49.95 -16.60 -1.59
C ARG A 36 -50.65 -16.47 -2.94
N GLU A 37 -50.27 -15.49 -3.75
CA GLU A 37 -50.82 -15.23 -5.08
C GLU A 37 -50.26 -16.20 -6.16
N GLY A 38 -49.29 -17.07 -5.83
CA GLY A 38 -48.63 -17.95 -6.79
C GLY A 38 -47.78 -17.20 -7.83
N ASN A 39 -47.41 -15.94 -7.55
CA ASN A 39 -46.66 -15.09 -8.47
C ASN A 39 -45.15 -15.34 -8.37
N GLU A 40 -44.74 -16.51 -8.86
CA GLU A 40 -43.34 -16.97 -8.82
C GLU A 40 -42.38 -16.02 -9.55
N LYS A 41 -42.83 -15.37 -10.63
CA LYS A 41 -41.99 -14.46 -11.42
C LYS A 41 -41.53 -13.25 -10.61
N GLU A 42 -42.42 -12.63 -9.84
CA GLU A 42 -42.05 -11.46 -9.04
C GLU A 42 -41.23 -11.87 -7.82
N MET A 43 -41.51 -13.04 -7.25
CA MET A 43 -40.71 -13.61 -6.16
C MET A 43 -39.26 -13.85 -6.59
N GLN A 44 -39.05 -14.49 -7.75
CA GLN A 44 -37.72 -14.71 -8.31
C GLN A 44 -36.99 -13.40 -8.60
N ARG A 45 -37.70 -12.36 -9.10
CA ARG A 45 -37.08 -11.06 -9.36
C ARG A 45 -36.49 -10.44 -8.09
N ILE A 46 -37.23 -10.49 -6.98
CA ILE A 46 -36.78 -9.97 -5.68
C ILE A 46 -35.57 -10.78 -5.17
N LEU A 47 -35.65 -12.10 -5.21
CA LEU A 47 -34.59 -12.98 -4.74
C LEU A 47 -33.29 -12.78 -5.55
N LEU A 48 -33.40 -12.75 -6.88
CA LEU A 48 -32.24 -12.57 -7.77
C LEU A 48 -31.59 -11.20 -7.59
N ASN A 49 -32.38 -10.16 -7.31
CA ASN A 49 -31.83 -8.86 -6.95
C ASN A 49 -31.07 -8.90 -5.62
N SER A 50 -31.62 -9.58 -4.61
CA SER A 50 -30.94 -9.74 -3.31
C SER A 50 -29.62 -10.53 -3.42
N GLU A 51 -29.60 -11.54 -4.29
CA GLU A 51 -28.41 -12.36 -4.54
C GLU A 51 -27.32 -11.56 -5.25
N ARG A 52 -27.68 -10.75 -6.25
CA ARG A 52 -26.75 -9.81 -6.91
C ARG A 52 -26.14 -8.83 -5.92
N LEU A 53 -26.95 -8.29 -4.99
CA LEU A 53 -26.47 -7.38 -3.97
C LEU A 53 -25.46 -8.07 -3.03
N LYS A 54 -25.76 -9.28 -2.56
CA LYS A 54 -24.85 -10.08 -1.73
C LYS A 54 -23.56 -10.44 -2.46
N SER A 55 -23.64 -10.84 -3.73
CA SER A 55 -22.47 -11.11 -4.58
C SER A 55 -21.58 -9.87 -4.70
N ARG A 56 -22.19 -8.70 -4.91
CA ARG A 56 -21.44 -7.44 -5.02
C ARG A 56 -20.72 -7.08 -3.72
N ILE A 57 -21.36 -7.28 -2.58
CA ILE A 57 -20.73 -7.06 -1.26
C ILE A 57 -19.51 -7.98 -1.10
N ALA A 58 -19.65 -9.26 -1.43
CA ALA A 58 -18.55 -10.23 -1.35
C ALA A 58 -17.34 -9.83 -2.20
N GLU A 59 -17.55 -9.38 -3.44
CA GLU A 59 -16.48 -8.87 -4.32
C GLU A 59 -15.73 -7.67 -3.73
N ILE A 60 -16.48 -6.74 -3.11
CA ILE A 60 -15.89 -5.55 -2.50
C ILE A 60 -15.08 -5.95 -1.26
N HIS A 61 -15.58 -6.90 -0.45
CA HIS A 61 -14.83 -7.47 0.67
C HIS A 61 -13.51 -8.10 0.22
N GLU A 62 -13.54 -8.94 -0.82
CA GLU A 62 -12.34 -9.59 -1.35
C GLU A 62 -11.32 -8.55 -1.82
N SER A 63 -11.79 -7.54 -2.56
CA SER A 63 -10.96 -6.43 -3.05
C SER A 63 -10.30 -5.66 -1.89
N ARG A 64 -11.05 -5.38 -0.82
CA ARG A 64 -10.53 -4.76 0.40
C ARG A 64 -9.46 -5.64 1.06
N THR A 65 -9.73 -6.93 1.26
CA THR A 65 -8.80 -7.86 1.92
C THR A 65 -7.49 -7.98 1.15
N LYS A 66 -7.56 -8.00 -0.18
CA LYS A 66 -6.36 -7.98 -1.03
C LYS A 66 -5.54 -6.71 -0.80
N LEU A 67 -6.18 -5.54 -0.77
CA LEU A 67 -5.50 -4.27 -0.53
C LEU A 67 -4.89 -4.17 0.88
N GLU A 68 -5.55 -4.75 1.89
CA GLU A 68 -5.01 -4.86 3.25
C GLU A 68 -3.74 -5.71 3.28
N GLN A 69 -3.74 -6.84 2.58
CA GLN A 69 -2.56 -7.71 2.50
C GLN A 69 -1.40 -7.00 1.80
N GLU A 70 -1.66 -6.30 0.69
CA GLU A 70 -0.65 -5.50 0.00
C GLU A 70 -0.08 -4.37 0.87
N LEU A 71 -0.92 -3.74 1.71
CA LEU A 71 -0.47 -2.72 2.65
C LEU A 71 0.44 -3.32 3.74
N ARG A 72 0.11 -4.51 4.24
CA ARG A 72 0.94 -5.22 5.24
C ARG A 72 2.31 -5.57 4.68
N THR A 73 2.36 -6.14 3.47
CA THR A 73 3.62 -6.46 2.79
C THR A 73 4.48 -5.20 2.62
N GLN A 74 3.89 -4.13 2.09
CA GLN A 74 4.61 -2.87 1.91
C GLN A 74 5.12 -2.26 3.23
N ALA A 75 4.36 -2.41 4.32
CA ALA A 75 4.80 -1.94 5.64
C ALA A 75 5.98 -2.76 6.18
N LEU A 76 6.03 -4.08 5.91
CA LEU A 76 7.16 -4.94 6.27
C LEU A 76 8.40 -4.57 5.45
N ASP A 77 8.25 -4.40 4.13
CA ASP A 77 9.35 -4.01 3.24
C ASP A 77 9.95 -2.66 3.66
N ASN A 78 9.11 -1.67 3.98
CA ASN A 78 9.57 -0.37 4.46
C ASN A 78 10.37 -0.48 5.77
N ARG A 79 9.96 -1.36 6.70
CA ARG A 79 10.70 -1.60 7.95
C ARG A 79 12.05 -2.28 7.67
N GLU A 80 12.09 -3.21 6.73
CA GLU A 80 13.34 -3.88 6.35
C GLU A 80 14.30 -2.90 5.65
N ILE A 81 13.80 -2.02 4.78
CA ILE A 81 14.60 -0.94 4.17
C ILE A 81 15.16 -0.02 5.25
N ASP A 82 14.35 0.40 6.22
CA ASP A 82 14.82 1.24 7.33
C ASP A 82 15.90 0.53 8.16
N LYS A 83 15.72 -0.76 8.46
CA LYS A 83 16.72 -1.58 9.15
C LYS A 83 18.04 -1.63 8.38
N ARG A 84 18.01 -1.91 7.08
CA ARG A 84 19.20 -1.95 6.22
C ARG A 84 19.88 -0.59 6.13
N MET A 85 19.10 0.48 6.01
CA MET A 85 19.63 1.84 6.01
C MET A 85 20.34 2.13 7.34
N ASN A 86 19.73 1.78 8.47
CA ASN A 86 20.30 1.99 9.79
C ASN A 86 21.54 1.15 10.06
N SER A 87 21.64 -0.07 9.50
CA SER A 87 22.87 -0.86 9.59
C SER A 87 24.02 -0.28 8.77
N LEU A 88 23.75 0.43 7.67
CA LEU A 88 24.79 1.05 6.82
C LEU A 88 25.30 2.39 7.37
N LYS A 89 24.48 3.11 8.15
CA LYS A 89 24.85 4.41 8.74
C LYS A 89 26.20 4.41 9.50
N PRO A 90 26.48 3.46 10.42
CA PRO A 90 27.77 3.44 11.14
C PRO A 90 28.95 3.25 10.19
N ASP A 91 28.85 2.32 9.24
CA ASP A 91 29.93 2.04 8.29
C ASP A 91 30.21 3.25 7.39
N LEU A 92 29.15 3.90 6.89
CA LEU A 92 29.28 5.13 6.11
C LEU A 92 29.99 6.24 6.90
N MET A 93 29.65 6.40 8.18
CA MET A 93 30.29 7.38 9.06
C MET A 93 31.77 7.04 9.34
N GLN A 94 32.09 5.76 9.57
CA GLN A 94 33.46 5.32 9.79
C GLN A 94 34.32 5.46 8.53
N LEU A 95 33.83 5.04 7.37
CA LEU A 95 34.52 5.19 6.10
C LEU A 95 34.79 6.66 5.78
N ARG A 96 33.81 7.54 6.02
CA ARG A 96 33.99 8.99 5.89
C ARG A 96 35.10 9.49 6.83
N LYS A 97 35.05 9.12 8.11
CA LYS A 97 36.05 9.54 9.10
C LYS A 97 37.46 9.06 8.71
N ILE A 98 37.60 7.81 8.30
CA ILE A 98 38.87 7.22 7.85
C ILE A 98 39.38 7.96 6.62
N ARG A 99 38.53 8.16 5.60
CA ARG A 99 38.88 8.93 4.40
C ARG A 99 39.39 10.33 4.77
N ASP A 100 38.65 11.05 5.61
CA ASP A 100 38.99 12.42 6.01
C ASP A 100 40.32 12.45 6.80
N GLN A 101 40.60 11.45 7.64
CA GLN A 101 41.90 11.29 8.31
C GLN A 101 43.05 11.07 7.33
N TYR A 102 42.89 10.20 6.33
CA TYR A 102 43.89 9.98 5.30
C TYR A 102 44.15 11.23 4.46
N LEU A 103 43.12 12.01 4.14
CA LEU A 103 43.28 13.27 3.40
C LEU A 103 44.10 14.29 4.20
N VAL A 104 43.84 14.43 5.50
CA VAL A 104 44.65 15.28 6.38
C VAL A 104 46.10 14.79 6.42
N TRP A 105 46.32 13.49 6.58
CA TRP A 105 47.66 12.90 6.63
C TRP A 105 48.45 13.11 5.33
N LEU A 106 47.83 12.89 4.17
CA LEU A 106 48.45 13.12 2.85
C LEU A 106 48.81 14.59 2.64
N THR A 107 47.93 15.51 3.04
CA THR A 107 48.19 16.96 2.98
C THR A 107 49.40 17.33 3.85
N GLN A 108 49.48 16.81 5.08
CA GLN A 108 50.62 17.02 5.98
C GLN A 108 51.94 16.45 5.43
N LYS A 109 51.87 15.38 4.63
CA LYS A 109 53.04 14.78 3.94
C LYS A 109 53.42 15.51 2.65
N GLY A 110 52.74 16.60 2.30
CA GLY A 110 53.06 17.41 1.12
C GLY A 110 52.56 16.81 -0.20
N ALA A 111 51.56 15.92 -0.16
CA ALA A 111 50.93 15.42 -1.37
C ALA A 111 50.29 16.57 -2.17
N ARG A 112 50.56 16.65 -3.48
CA ARG A 112 49.99 17.67 -4.35
C ARG A 112 48.49 17.41 -4.56
N GLN A 113 47.69 18.48 -4.57
CA GLN A 113 46.24 18.41 -4.76
C GLN A 113 45.82 17.62 -6.01
N LYS A 114 46.56 17.76 -7.12
CA LYS A 114 46.31 17.00 -8.36
C LYS A 114 46.28 15.48 -8.12
N LYS A 115 47.24 14.95 -7.36
CA LYS A 115 47.36 13.52 -7.06
C LYS A 115 46.26 13.05 -6.09
N ILE A 116 45.86 13.91 -5.16
CA ILE A 116 44.73 13.64 -4.26
C ILE A 116 43.41 13.54 -5.05
N ASN A 117 43.18 14.46 -5.99
CA ASN A 117 41.99 14.45 -6.84
C ASN A 117 41.93 13.20 -7.73
N GLU A 118 43.07 12.78 -8.28
CA GLU A 118 43.19 11.52 -9.04
C GLU A 118 42.76 10.31 -8.19
N TRP A 119 43.25 10.18 -6.94
CA TRP A 119 42.85 9.10 -6.03
C TRP A 119 41.38 9.14 -5.63
N LEU A 120 40.80 10.33 -5.51
CA LEU A 120 39.38 10.52 -5.22
C LEU A 120 38.48 10.32 -6.46
N GLY A 121 39.06 10.11 -7.64
CA GLY A 121 38.31 10.00 -8.89
C GLY A 121 37.63 11.30 -9.33
N ILE A 122 38.06 12.45 -8.78
CA ILE A 122 37.55 13.77 -9.16
C ILE A 122 38.22 14.15 -10.48
N LYS A 123 37.49 13.97 -11.59
CA LYS A 123 37.90 14.50 -12.89
C LYS A 123 37.43 15.96 -12.98
N ASN A 124 38.33 16.87 -13.33
CA ASN A 124 37.92 18.21 -13.74
C ASN A 124 37.22 18.05 -15.09
N GLU A 125 35.90 18.22 -15.14
CA GLU A 125 35.11 18.19 -16.38
C GLU A 125 35.34 19.45 -17.26
N THR A 126 36.37 20.27 -16.96
CA THR A 126 36.68 21.54 -17.64
C THR A 126 37.80 21.43 -18.68
N GLU A 127 37.82 20.36 -19.47
CA GLU A 127 38.69 20.24 -20.66
C GLU A 127 37.90 19.83 -21.91
N GLU A 128 36.75 20.46 -22.15
CA GLU A 128 36.16 20.63 -23.49
C GLU A 128 35.96 22.12 -23.80
#